data_AF-A0A0L7RBB2-F1
#
_entry.id   AF-A0A0L7RBB2-F1
#
_cell.length_a   1.000
_cell.length_b   1.000
_cell.length_c   1.000
_cell.angle_alpha   90.00
_cell.angle_beta   90.00
_cell.angle_gamma   90.00
#
_symmetry.space_group_name_H-M   'P 1'
#
loop_
_entity.id
_entity.type
_entity.pdbx_description
1 polymer ?
#
loop_
_entity_poly.entity_id
_entity_poly.type
_entity_poly.pdbx_seq_one_letter_code
_entity_poly.pdbx_strand_id
1 'polypeptide(L)'
;MFADRNCKYFLPREFHLTARRHFEERFVSLREPVPSSIAQTAVSSVRERKKTIAGNNPNSPVPPPPFTASPTSPPPPPPPPPTPTPPPPPPPPPTPTPPPPPPPPLPSSRSAPLSRCHFQVYNADIIVFPEYGLTSMNMPSRSRMDPWTTVVPSVLDEYVPCTGNDVNVSPTLQRLSCAARKNRIYVVVNLAEKEYYTQQQGCSSNATRYYNTNVVFDRTGKIIARYRKVNLYMEKRYDPVETPDVVTFDTDFGVTFGTFICFDILFPVPALNLTRMQGITDIAYSTAWFSETPFLTGKYNIISNRSVQTQSGWSFAEDVNFLGSGYHRLQGGSGGSGIYLGRDGIVNATFSRNSGLLISRVPKKSDSREIQRETPKEGVYVITSKEESKEKGTADWIQLLHDNYTSFESVRLGDNVSFTDTLCHRKFCCDFHLRTNTIVDTSSSSVNYRAVVFNGVRYYGTEAEAGVRLCAVILCSNDSIYSCGLVDQSNVTFTNLTIATTFHDYPQILAMPTVLSPTLIPFQHWTYAERAKGARTHLTLALSKSTNDLVTFGIYVRDFTKDKWHTQPASSSFTMPLPVSSFSSSSSSSSSSSSSSSSSSPPLLTAFPFFPRLYKK
;
A
#
# COMPACT_ATOMS: atom_id res chain seq x y z
N MET A 1 -29.16 38.66 7.26
CA MET A 1 -30.09 39.04 6.17
C MET A 1 -29.25 39.51 4.99
N PHE A 2 -29.45 38.84 3.84
CA PHE A 2 -29.09 39.17 2.45
C PHE A 2 -27.75 39.89 2.19
N ALA A 3 -26.73 39.17 1.71
CA ALA A 3 -26.51 38.75 0.32
C ALA A 3 -25.77 39.83 -0.48
N ASP A 4 -24.51 39.54 -0.83
CA ASP A 4 -24.07 39.86 -2.18
C ASP A 4 -23.31 38.67 -2.77
N ARG A 5 -23.88 38.18 -3.87
CA ARG A 5 -23.40 37.09 -4.72
C ARG A 5 -22.74 37.79 -5.90
N ASN A 6 -21.55 37.33 -6.28
CA ASN A 6 -21.00 37.26 -7.65
C ASN A 6 -19.53 37.70 -7.72
N CYS A 7 -18.61 36.75 -7.58
CA CYS A 7 -17.37 36.77 -8.35
C CYS A 7 -17.25 35.44 -9.09
N LYS A 8 -17.82 35.39 -10.30
CA LYS A 8 -17.47 34.42 -11.33
C LYS A 8 -16.09 34.82 -11.85
N TYR A 9 -15.06 34.02 -11.57
CA TYR A 9 -13.82 34.11 -12.33
C TYR A 9 -14.00 33.34 -13.65
N PHE A 10 -14.10 34.11 -14.73
CA PHE A 10 -13.95 33.64 -16.11
C PHE A 10 -12.49 33.21 -16.32
N LEU A 11 -12.27 31.91 -16.55
CA LEU A 11 -11.03 31.41 -17.15
C LEU A 11 -11.17 31.49 -18.68
N PRO A 12 -10.25 32.13 -19.42
CA PRO A 12 -10.28 32.13 -20.89
C PRO A 12 -10.11 30.72 -21.47
N ARG A 13 -11.09 30.27 -22.25
CA ARG A 13 -11.04 29.09 -23.13
C ARG A 13 -10.12 29.36 -24.33
N GLU A 14 -8.81 29.40 -24.15
CA GLU A 14 -7.84 29.49 -25.27
C GLU A 14 -6.51 28.77 -24.95
N PHE A 15 -6.54 27.67 -24.19
CA PHE A 15 -5.35 26.81 -24.00
C PHE A 15 -5.65 25.31 -24.09
N HIS A 16 -6.76 24.94 -24.75
CA HIS A 16 -7.16 23.54 -24.94
C HIS A 16 -7.24 23.08 -26.40
N LEU A 17 -6.88 23.93 -27.37
CA LEU A 17 -6.98 23.59 -28.80
C LEU A 17 -5.63 23.39 -29.52
N THR A 18 -4.49 23.70 -28.90
CA THR A 18 -3.17 23.52 -29.54
C THR A 18 -2.48 22.20 -29.13
N ALA A 19 -2.88 21.57 -28.03
CA ALA A 19 -2.35 20.25 -27.62
C ALA A 19 -3.14 19.06 -28.20
N ARG A 20 -4.33 19.30 -28.77
CA ARG A 20 -5.15 18.25 -29.40
C ARG A 20 -4.84 18.06 -30.89
N ARG A 21 -4.22 19.06 -31.54
CA ARG A 21 -3.89 19.01 -32.98
C ARG A 21 -2.58 18.29 -33.30
N HIS A 22 -1.67 18.14 -32.32
CA HIS A 22 -0.43 17.36 -32.51
C HIS A 22 -0.55 15.87 -32.14
N PHE A 23 -1.67 15.44 -31.56
CA PHE A 23 -1.88 14.03 -31.17
C PHE A 23 -2.72 13.24 -32.19
N GLU A 24 -3.47 13.91 -33.08
CA GLU A 24 -4.29 13.25 -34.11
C GLU A 24 -3.56 13.00 -35.45
N GLU A 25 -2.38 13.59 -35.69
CA GLU A 25 -1.62 13.36 -36.93
C GLU A 25 -0.69 12.13 -36.92
N ARG A 26 -0.62 11.36 -35.82
CA ARG A 26 0.17 10.10 -35.75
C ARG A 26 -0.65 8.81 -35.67
N PHE A 27 -1.97 8.87 -35.81
CA PHE A 27 -2.85 7.69 -35.73
C PHE A 27 -3.70 7.43 -36.99
N VAL A 28 -3.27 7.95 -38.15
CA VAL A 28 -3.93 7.71 -39.46
C VAL A 28 -3.17 6.70 -40.33
N SER A 29 -2.15 6.00 -39.82
CA SER A 29 -1.56 4.84 -40.50
C SER A 29 -1.85 3.57 -39.70
N LEU A 30 -2.50 2.61 -40.34
CA LEU A 30 -3.00 1.31 -39.85
C LEU A 30 -4.49 1.28 -39.45
N ARG A 31 -5.37 1.53 -40.42
CA ARG A 31 -6.66 0.85 -40.56
C ARG A 31 -7.17 1.05 -42.00
N GLU A 32 -6.96 0.06 -42.86
CA GLU A 32 -7.83 -0.17 -44.01
C GLU A 32 -8.60 -1.50 -43.83
N PRO A 33 -9.85 -1.58 -44.31
CA PRO A 33 -10.73 -2.72 -44.11
C PRO A 33 -10.59 -3.75 -45.26
N VAL A 34 -10.51 -5.03 -44.91
CA VAL A 34 -10.60 -6.15 -45.87
C VAL A 34 -12.09 -6.49 -46.11
N PRO A 35 -12.56 -6.63 -47.37
CA PRO A 35 -13.93 -7.05 -47.67
C PRO A 35 -14.13 -8.56 -47.47
N SER A 36 -15.35 -8.90 -47.05
CA SER A 36 -15.87 -10.25 -46.86
C SER A 36 -16.01 -11.05 -48.17
N SER A 37 -15.35 -12.20 -48.28
CA SER A 37 -15.91 -13.38 -48.93
C SER A 37 -15.20 -14.66 -48.46
N ILE A 38 -15.98 -15.75 -48.43
CA ILE A 38 -15.60 -17.16 -48.22
C ILE A 38 -15.73 -17.66 -46.77
N ALA A 39 -16.92 -18.21 -46.54
CA ALA A 39 -17.26 -19.14 -45.47
C ALA A 39 -16.66 -20.54 -45.71
N GLN A 40 -16.66 -21.33 -44.62
CA GLN A 40 -16.49 -22.78 -44.53
C GLN A 40 -15.05 -23.31 -44.59
N THR A 41 -14.52 -23.75 -43.44
CA THR A 41 -14.45 -25.18 -43.04
C THR A 41 -13.55 -25.34 -41.80
N ALA A 42 -13.87 -26.33 -40.97
CA ALA A 42 -13.03 -27.01 -39.96
C ALA A 42 -13.35 -26.72 -38.47
N VAL A 43 -14.48 -27.29 -38.05
CA VAL A 43 -14.73 -27.76 -36.69
C VAL A 43 -14.09 -29.14 -36.51
N SER A 44 -13.64 -29.41 -35.28
CA SER A 44 -13.32 -30.70 -34.66
C SER A 44 -11.96 -31.35 -34.95
N SER A 45 -11.17 -31.44 -33.89
CA SER A 45 -10.68 -32.71 -33.28
C SER A 45 -9.29 -32.49 -32.66
N VAL A 46 -8.87 -33.10 -31.54
CA VAL A 46 -9.51 -34.02 -30.60
C VAL A 46 -8.56 -34.05 -29.38
N ARG A 47 -9.17 -34.11 -28.19
CA ARG A 47 -8.52 -34.49 -26.93
C ARG A 47 -8.61 -36.02 -26.83
N GLU A 48 -7.57 -36.61 -26.23
CA GLU A 48 -7.49 -37.99 -25.70
C GLU A 48 -6.73 -39.05 -26.53
N ARG A 49 -5.58 -39.44 -25.97
CA ARG A 49 -4.99 -40.77 -26.09
C ARG A 49 -5.31 -41.56 -24.83
N LYS A 50 -5.88 -42.76 -24.97
CA LYS A 50 -5.43 -43.97 -24.24
C LYS A 50 -6.01 -45.26 -24.88
N LYS A 51 -5.06 -46.12 -25.32
CA LYS A 51 -5.06 -47.60 -25.52
C LYS A 51 -6.26 -48.25 -26.25
N THR A 52 -6.07 -49.16 -27.23
CA THR A 52 -5.71 -50.58 -26.99
C THR A 52 -5.47 -51.35 -28.32
N ILE A 53 -4.36 -52.09 -28.38
CA ILE A 53 -4.00 -53.42 -28.96
C ILE A 53 -4.70 -54.03 -30.24
N ALA A 54 -3.81 -54.58 -31.11
CA ALA A 54 -3.90 -55.76 -32.01
C ALA A 54 -4.29 -55.62 -33.51
N GLY A 55 -3.44 -56.22 -34.38
CA GLY A 55 -3.89 -57.05 -35.52
C GLY A 55 -3.42 -56.67 -36.94
N ASN A 56 -2.31 -57.28 -37.40
CA ASN A 56 -1.91 -57.72 -38.75
C ASN A 56 -2.61 -57.19 -40.05
N ASN A 57 -1.79 -56.58 -40.94
CA ASN A 57 -1.44 -56.91 -42.36
C ASN A 57 -2.51 -57.46 -43.35
N PRO A 58 -2.26 -57.50 -44.69
CA PRO A 58 -1.91 -56.48 -45.71
C PRO A 58 -2.90 -56.48 -46.91
N ASN A 59 -2.81 -55.51 -47.84
CA ASN A 59 -2.90 -55.75 -49.31
C ASN A 59 -2.79 -54.44 -50.11
N SER A 60 -1.73 -54.32 -50.90
CA SER A 60 -1.54 -53.30 -51.97
C SER A 60 -2.28 -53.72 -53.26
N PRO A 61 -2.43 -52.83 -54.27
CA PRO A 61 -1.39 -52.73 -55.31
C PRO A 61 -1.16 -51.31 -55.92
N VAL A 62 0.04 -51.17 -56.51
CA VAL A 62 0.68 -50.08 -57.29
C VAL A 62 0.30 -50.22 -58.78
N PRO A 63 0.15 -49.18 -59.66
CA PRO A 63 1.25 -48.48 -60.41
C PRO A 63 0.88 -47.07 -60.99
N PRO A 64 1.59 -46.44 -61.97
CA PRO A 64 3.02 -46.09 -62.14
C PRO A 64 3.27 -44.54 -62.34
N PRO A 65 4.52 -44.05 -62.52
CA PRO A 65 4.87 -42.65 -62.87
C PRO A 65 5.31 -42.53 -64.36
N PRO A 66 6.00 -41.45 -64.83
CA PRO A 66 5.71 -40.00 -64.84
C PRO A 66 5.69 -39.43 -66.29
N PHE A 67 5.30 -38.16 -66.51
CA PHE A 67 5.67 -37.41 -67.72
C PHE A 67 6.01 -35.94 -67.42
N THR A 68 7.15 -35.53 -67.98
CA THR A 68 7.80 -34.22 -67.97
C THR A 68 7.23 -33.28 -69.03
N ALA A 69 7.12 -31.97 -68.75
CA ALA A 69 7.15 -30.92 -69.77
C ALA A 69 7.68 -29.59 -69.18
N SER A 70 8.60 -28.97 -69.93
CA SER A 70 9.39 -27.79 -69.61
C SER A 70 8.70 -26.47 -70.06
N PRO A 71 9.36 -25.29 -70.09
CA PRO A 71 8.95 -24.10 -69.36
C PRO A 71 8.25 -23.03 -70.23
N THR A 72 7.37 -22.23 -69.64
CA THR A 72 6.83 -21.02 -70.27
C THR A 72 7.43 -19.75 -69.66
N SER A 73 7.73 -18.81 -70.56
CA SER A 73 8.45 -17.55 -70.41
C SER A 73 7.76 -16.51 -69.50
N PRO A 74 8.52 -15.55 -68.93
CA PRO A 74 7.96 -14.50 -68.09
C PRO A 74 7.30 -13.37 -68.92
N PRO A 75 6.27 -12.69 -68.37
CA PRO A 75 5.62 -11.55 -69.02
C PRO A 75 6.47 -10.26 -68.94
N PRO A 76 6.24 -9.29 -69.86
CA PRO A 76 7.08 -8.10 -69.99
C PRO A 76 6.83 -7.04 -68.88
N PRO A 77 7.81 -6.16 -68.61
CA PRO A 77 7.71 -5.16 -67.56
C PRO A 77 6.79 -3.98 -67.94
N PRO A 78 6.16 -3.32 -66.94
CA PRO A 78 5.24 -2.22 -67.15
C PRO A 78 5.93 -0.91 -67.61
N PRO A 79 5.20 0.00 -68.30
CA PRO A 79 5.74 1.24 -68.83
C PRO A 79 6.10 2.27 -67.75
N PRO A 80 7.05 3.19 -68.03
CA PRO A 80 7.52 4.16 -67.05
C PRO A 80 6.48 5.25 -66.73
N PRO A 81 6.50 5.80 -65.51
CA PRO A 81 5.54 6.81 -65.07
C PRO A 81 5.75 8.18 -65.74
N PRO A 82 4.68 8.99 -65.90
CA PRO A 82 4.76 10.29 -66.54
C PRO A 82 5.54 11.31 -65.71
N THR A 83 6.24 12.21 -66.41
CA THR A 83 7.08 13.29 -65.86
C THR A 83 6.25 14.34 -65.10
N PRO A 84 6.76 14.87 -63.98
CA PRO A 84 6.03 15.85 -63.17
C PRO A 84 5.96 17.24 -63.84
N THR A 85 4.78 17.85 -63.82
CA THR A 85 4.54 19.23 -64.23
C THR A 85 5.14 20.24 -63.22
N PRO A 86 5.69 21.36 -63.68
CA PRO A 86 6.32 22.36 -62.81
C PRO A 86 5.28 23.15 -62.00
N PRO A 87 5.63 23.61 -60.78
CA PRO A 87 4.71 24.34 -59.90
C PRO A 87 4.46 25.79 -60.39
N PRO A 88 3.29 26.36 -60.07
CA PRO A 88 2.95 27.73 -60.45
C PRO A 88 3.76 28.78 -59.66
N PRO A 89 3.96 30.00 -60.21
CA PRO A 89 4.75 31.04 -59.58
C PRO A 89 4.07 31.64 -58.33
N PRO A 90 4.86 32.14 -57.36
CA PRO A 90 4.34 32.67 -56.11
C PRO A 90 3.62 34.02 -56.28
N PRO A 91 2.57 34.30 -55.49
CA PRO A 91 1.90 35.59 -55.48
C PRO A 91 2.76 36.71 -54.85
N PRO A 92 2.49 37.99 -55.20
CA PRO A 92 3.34 39.13 -54.85
C PRO A 92 3.36 39.49 -53.35
N PRO A 93 4.41 40.18 -52.87
CA PRO A 93 4.59 40.50 -51.46
C PRO A 93 3.53 41.47 -50.92
N PRO A 94 3.16 41.36 -49.63
CA PRO A 94 2.17 42.24 -49.01
C PRO A 94 2.70 43.67 -48.85
N THR A 95 1.83 44.65 -49.07
CA THR A 95 2.07 46.08 -48.83
C THR A 95 2.34 46.36 -47.35
N PRO A 96 3.25 47.28 -47.00
CA PRO A 96 3.58 47.58 -45.61
C PRO A 96 2.41 48.24 -44.88
N THR A 97 2.07 47.69 -43.72
CA THR A 97 1.09 48.26 -42.79
C THR A 97 1.69 49.45 -42.03
N PRO A 98 0.90 50.52 -41.75
CA PRO A 98 1.40 51.70 -41.03
C PRO A 98 1.71 51.37 -39.56
N PRO A 99 2.67 52.07 -38.93
CA PRO A 99 3.10 51.76 -37.57
C PRO A 99 2.00 52.09 -36.54
N PRO A 100 1.92 51.32 -35.44
CA PRO A 100 0.96 51.57 -34.37
C PRO A 100 1.28 52.87 -33.61
N PRO A 101 0.26 53.54 -33.03
CA PRO A 101 0.47 54.76 -32.24
C PRO A 101 1.26 54.48 -30.95
N PRO A 102 2.00 55.48 -30.43
CA PRO A 102 2.83 55.30 -29.24
C PRO A 102 1.99 55.01 -27.98
N PRO A 103 2.51 54.20 -27.05
CA PRO A 103 1.82 53.89 -25.80
C PRO A 103 1.76 55.11 -24.87
N PRO A 104 0.74 55.20 -24.00
CA PRO A 104 0.62 56.27 -23.02
C PRO A 104 1.77 56.22 -21.99
N PRO A 105 2.14 57.36 -21.38
CA PRO A 105 3.27 57.43 -20.45
C PRO A 105 3.03 56.61 -19.17
N LEU A 106 4.06 55.88 -18.73
CA LEU A 106 4.06 55.16 -17.46
C LEU A 106 3.89 56.13 -16.28
N PRO A 107 3.02 55.82 -15.29
CA PRO A 107 3.12 56.44 -13.98
C PRO A 107 4.37 55.96 -13.24
N SER A 108 5.06 56.94 -12.68
CA SER A 108 6.30 56.87 -11.91
C SER A 108 6.26 55.93 -10.70
N SER A 109 7.37 55.19 -10.56
CA SER A 109 7.91 54.50 -9.39
C SER A 109 7.18 54.68 -8.04
N ARG A 110 6.54 53.61 -7.59
CA ARG A 110 6.59 53.19 -6.19
C ARG A 110 7.08 51.76 -6.14
N SER A 111 8.17 51.56 -5.42
CA SER A 111 8.77 50.27 -5.10
C SER A 111 7.73 49.29 -4.53
N ALA A 112 7.22 48.40 -5.37
CA ALA A 112 6.51 47.20 -4.95
C ALA A 112 7.56 46.11 -4.68
N PRO A 113 7.45 45.37 -3.56
CA PRO A 113 8.40 44.31 -3.28
C PRO A 113 8.33 43.26 -4.40
N LEU A 114 9.51 42.84 -4.87
CA LEU A 114 9.72 41.71 -5.77
C LEU A 114 8.77 40.56 -5.38
N SER A 115 7.74 40.36 -6.19
CA SER A 115 6.80 39.26 -6.08
C SER A 115 7.60 37.97 -6.17
N ARG A 116 7.86 37.36 -5.00
CA ARG A 116 8.38 35.99 -4.86
C ARG A 116 7.63 35.12 -5.87
N CYS A 117 8.34 34.56 -6.84
CA CYS A 117 7.80 33.55 -7.73
C CYS A 117 7.22 32.41 -6.88
N HIS A 118 5.88 32.33 -6.83
CA HIS A 118 5.04 31.26 -6.32
C HIS A 118 5.65 30.44 -5.17
N PHE A 119 5.67 31.03 -3.97
CA PHE A 119 5.92 30.33 -2.72
C PHE A 119 4.75 29.36 -2.44
N GLN A 120 5.07 28.07 -2.17
CA GLN A 120 4.25 27.05 -1.52
C GLN A 120 2.72 27.20 -1.69
N VAL A 121 2.16 26.65 -2.78
CA VAL A 121 0.71 26.69 -3.02
C VAL A 121 -0.11 26.08 -1.86
N TYR A 122 0.48 25.18 -1.06
CA TYR A 122 -0.22 24.51 0.04
C TYR A 122 0.49 24.53 1.40
N ASN A 123 1.68 25.15 1.50
CA ASN A 123 2.49 25.22 2.72
C ASN A 123 2.58 23.89 3.52
N ALA A 124 2.82 22.78 2.82
CA ALA A 124 2.99 21.47 3.43
C ALA A 124 4.41 21.30 4.00
N ASP A 125 4.52 20.63 5.15
CA ASP A 125 5.79 20.38 5.83
C ASP A 125 6.50 19.12 5.33
N ILE A 126 5.74 18.08 4.97
CA ILE A 126 6.23 16.79 4.49
C ILE A 126 5.37 16.27 3.33
N ILE A 127 5.98 15.54 2.40
CA ILE A 127 5.30 14.81 1.32
C ILE A 127 5.86 13.38 1.21
N VAL A 128 4.96 12.41 0.99
CA VAL A 128 5.29 10.98 0.87
C VAL A 128 4.92 10.49 -0.54
N PHE A 129 5.87 9.87 -1.22
CA PHE A 129 5.67 9.27 -2.54
C PHE A 129 5.48 7.75 -2.48
N PRO A 130 4.79 7.14 -3.47
CA PRO A 130 4.55 5.71 -3.48
C PRO A 130 5.81 4.88 -3.68
N GLU A 131 5.73 3.61 -3.25
CA GLU A 131 6.70 2.58 -3.66
C GLU A 131 6.65 2.42 -5.18
N TYR A 132 7.82 2.21 -5.79
CA TYR A 132 7.96 2.11 -7.24
C TYR A 132 7.49 3.34 -8.04
N GLY A 133 7.26 4.49 -7.39
CA GLY A 133 6.82 5.71 -8.08
C GLY A 133 7.80 6.22 -9.14
N LEU A 134 9.11 5.99 -8.95
CA LEU A 134 10.16 6.41 -9.90
C LEU A 134 10.52 5.35 -10.94
N THR A 135 10.38 4.08 -10.58
CA THR A 135 10.92 2.95 -11.33
C THR A 135 9.85 2.10 -12.01
N SER A 136 8.57 2.29 -11.63
CA SER A 136 7.46 1.40 -11.95
C SER A 136 7.63 -0.03 -11.38
N MET A 137 6.54 -0.77 -11.30
CA MET A 137 6.55 -2.19 -10.95
C MET A 137 7.13 -3.06 -12.09
N ASN A 138 7.16 -2.54 -13.32
CA ASN A 138 7.67 -3.24 -14.50
C ASN A 138 9.20 -3.08 -14.63
N MET A 139 9.94 -3.36 -13.57
CA MET A 139 11.40 -3.25 -13.56
C MET A 139 12.10 -4.25 -14.50
N PRO A 140 13.30 -3.90 -15.02
CA PRO A 140 14.11 -4.80 -15.82
C PRO A 140 14.55 -6.04 -15.02
N SER A 141 15.12 -7.03 -15.71
CA SER A 141 15.77 -8.18 -15.06
C SER A 141 16.93 -7.72 -14.17
N ARG A 142 17.29 -8.51 -13.15
CA ARG A 142 18.38 -8.19 -12.21
C ARG A 142 19.70 -7.81 -12.89
N SER A 143 20.04 -8.47 -14.01
CA SER A 143 21.22 -8.17 -14.83
C SER A 143 21.23 -6.77 -15.48
N ARG A 144 20.09 -6.09 -15.53
CA ARG A 144 19.90 -4.77 -16.15
C ARG A 144 19.41 -3.72 -15.15
N MET A 145 19.54 -3.97 -13.86
CA MET A 145 19.10 -3.07 -12.78
C MET A 145 20.02 -1.86 -12.59
N ASP A 146 21.32 -1.97 -12.91
CA ASP A 146 22.30 -0.93 -12.59
C ASP A 146 21.90 0.49 -13.08
N PRO A 147 21.41 0.70 -14.33
CA PRO A 147 20.98 2.02 -14.80
C PRO A 147 19.71 2.56 -14.12
N TRP A 148 18.95 1.69 -13.44
CA TRP A 148 17.71 2.03 -12.73
C TRP A 148 17.94 2.29 -11.24
N THR A 149 19.18 2.17 -10.79
CA THR A 149 19.54 2.21 -9.37
C THR A 149 20.51 3.35 -9.07
N THR A 150 20.55 3.76 -7.81
CA THR A 150 21.48 4.78 -7.32
C THR A 150 22.18 4.30 -6.06
N VAL A 151 23.42 4.75 -5.85
CA VAL A 151 24.03 4.70 -4.52
C VAL A 151 23.26 5.68 -3.64
N VAL A 152 22.97 5.28 -2.41
CA VAL A 152 22.41 6.14 -1.37
C VAL A 152 23.46 6.28 -0.26
N PRO A 153 24.08 7.48 -0.09
CA PRO A 153 25.05 7.74 0.97
C PRO A 153 24.53 7.39 2.37
N SER A 154 25.45 7.16 3.31
CA SER A 154 25.06 6.96 4.70
C SER A 154 24.47 8.24 5.27
N VAL A 155 23.47 8.12 6.14
CA VAL A 155 22.93 9.27 6.89
C VAL A 155 24.01 9.94 7.75
N LEU A 156 25.03 9.18 8.18
CA LEU A 156 26.17 9.68 8.95
C LEU A 156 27.10 10.59 8.15
N ASP A 157 27.05 10.53 6.82
CA ASP A 157 27.88 11.37 5.94
C ASP A 157 27.32 12.79 5.81
N GLU A 158 26.13 13.05 6.37
CA GLU A 158 25.40 14.34 6.27
C GLU A 158 25.27 14.88 4.84
N TYR A 159 25.23 13.97 3.86
CA TYR A 159 25.35 14.31 2.46
C TYR A 159 24.10 14.99 1.89
N VAL A 160 24.32 16.05 1.11
CA VAL A 160 23.28 16.81 0.39
C VAL A 160 23.47 16.61 -1.11
N PRO A 161 22.74 15.68 -1.77
CA PRO A 161 22.93 15.40 -3.20
C PRO A 161 22.80 16.61 -4.13
N CYS A 162 22.02 17.62 -3.74
CA CYS A 162 21.84 18.82 -4.55
C CYS A 162 23.14 19.65 -4.73
N THR A 163 24.05 19.61 -3.74
CA THR A 163 25.28 20.41 -3.75
C THR A 163 26.55 19.59 -3.70
N GLY A 164 26.48 18.35 -3.19
CA GLY A 164 27.61 17.44 -3.16
C GLY A 164 27.89 16.84 -4.54
N ASN A 165 29.18 16.70 -4.86
CA ASN A 165 29.65 16.06 -6.09
C ASN A 165 30.64 14.90 -5.81
N ASP A 166 30.93 14.61 -4.54
CA ASP A 166 31.95 13.64 -4.13
C ASP A 166 31.46 12.19 -4.22
N VAL A 167 30.14 11.99 -4.19
CA VAL A 167 29.51 10.67 -4.35
C VAL A 167 28.76 10.62 -5.68
N ASN A 168 29.02 9.56 -6.45
CA ASN A 168 28.36 9.32 -7.74
C ASN A 168 26.91 8.82 -7.55
N VAL A 169 26.04 9.75 -7.15
CA VAL A 169 24.59 9.55 -7.06
C VAL A 169 23.92 9.76 -8.41
N SER A 170 22.76 9.14 -8.64
CA SER A 170 22.03 9.34 -9.88
C SER A 170 21.54 10.80 -10.05
N PRO A 171 21.42 11.31 -11.29
CA PRO A 171 20.81 12.61 -11.55
C PRO A 171 19.38 12.74 -10.99
N THR A 172 18.65 11.63 -10.88
CA THR A 172 17.31 11.58 -10.28
C THR A 172 17.36 11.90 -8.79
N LEU A 173 18.29 11.28 -8.02
CA LEU A 173 18.44 11.56 -6.60
C LEU A 173 18.86 13.01 -6.34
N GLN A 174 19.78 13.54 -7.16
CA GLN A 174 20.20 14.94 -7.10
C GLN A 174 19.04 15.91 -7.36
N ARG A 175 18.21 15.65 -8.39
CA ARG A 175 17.03 16.47 -8.69
C ARG A 175 16.01 16.45 -7.56
N LEU A 176 15.78 15.31 -6.92
CA LEU A 176 14.87 15.18 -5.77
C LEU A 176 15.37 15.98 -4.56
N SER A 177 16.66 15.86 -4.23
CA SER A 177 17.30 16.67 -3.18
C SER A 177 17.17 18.17 -3.47
N CYS A 178 17.42 18.60 -4.72
CA CYS A 178 17.25 20.00 -5.10
C CYS A 178 15.80 20.46 -5.04
N ALA A 179 14.84 19.61 -5.39
CA ALA A 179 13.42 19.92 -5.29
C ALA A 179 12.99 20.07 -3.82
N ALA A 180 13.43 19.19 -2.93
CA ALA A 180 13.20 19.30 -1.49
C ALA A 180 13.76 20.62 -0.93
N ARG A 181 15.02 20.93 -1.27
CA ARG A 181 15.70 22.17 -0.88
C ARG A 181 14.99 23.43 -1.39
N LYS A 182 14.68 23.47 -2.68
CA LYS A 182 14.05 24.63 -3.33
C LYS A 182 12.67 24.93 -2.73
N ASN A 183 11.92 23.88 -2.39
CA ASN A 183 10.56 24.02 -1.85
C ASN A 183 10.53 24.01 -0.31
N ARG A 184 11.68 23.82 0.37
CA ARG A 184 11.82 23.73 1.83
C ARG A 184 10.80 22.77 2.44
N ILE A 185 10.73 21.55 1.91
CA ILE A 185 9.77 20.51 2.33
C ILE A 185 10.51 19.20 2.61
N TYR A 186 10.07 18.45 3.61
CA TYR A 186 10.54 17.09 3.82
C TYR A 186 9.98 16.17 2.73
N VAL A 187 10.81 15.31 2.15
CA VAL A 187 10.41 14.42 1.06
C VAL A 187 10.75 12.98 1.41
N VAL A 188 9.74 12.12 1.51
CA VAL A 188 9.90 10.67 1.63
C VAL A 188 9.66 10.05 0.27
N VAL A 189 10.67 9.39 -0.30
CA VAL A 189 10.61 8.82 -1.64
C VAL A 189 11.18 7.41 -1.68
N ASN A 190 10.56 6.56 -2.49
CA ASN A 190 11.03 5.19 -2.73
C ASN A 190 11.82 5.09 -4.03
N LEU A 191 12.92 4.33 -4.01
CA LEU A 191 13.80 4.09 -5.14
C LEU A 191 14.51 2.73 -5.06
N ALA A 192 15.14 2.33 -6.16
CA ALA A 192 16.04 1.18 -6.20
C ALA A 192 17.47 1.62 -5.81
N GLU A 193 17.96 1.14 -4.67
CA GLU A 193 19.32 1.38 -4.21
C GLU A 193 20.27 0.33 -4.79
N LYS A 194 21.52 0.71 -5.07
CA LYS A 194 22.63 -0.22 -5.27
C LYS A 194 23.74 0.01 -4.25
N GLU A 195 24.31 -1.09 -3.76
CA GLU A 195 25.45 -1.11 -2.85
C GLU A 195 26.54 -2.02 -3.41
N TYR A 196 27.76 -1.50 -3.51
CA TYR A 196 28.93 -2.28 -3.91
C TYR A 196 29.54 -2.97 -2.70
N TYR A 197 29.91 -4.24 -2.83
CA TYR A 197 30.63 -4.98 -1.81
C TYR A 197 31.75 -5.82 -2.42
N THR A 198 32.82 -6.01 -1.64
CA THR A 198 33.92 -6.90 -1.98
C THR A 198 33.63 -8.28 -1.42
N GLN A 199 33.66 -9.32 -2.26
CA GLN A 199 33.65 -10.69 -1.75
C GLN A 199 35.00 -10.98 -1.11
N GLN A 200 35.03 -11.42 0.15
CA GLN A 200 36.28 -11.87 0.75
C GLN A 200 36.72 -13.24 0.20
N GLN A 201 38.03 -13.38 0.04
CA GLN A 201 38.84 -14.50 -0.51
C GLN A 201 38.81 -14.69 -2.04
N GLY A 202 39.71 -13.97 -2.72
CA GLY A 202 40.32 -14.42 -3.99
C GLY A 202 39.64 -14.01 -5.30
N CYS A 203 38.46 -13.40 -5.27
CA CYS A 203 37.76 -12.95 -6.49
C CYS A 203 37.74 -11.42 -6.58
N SER A 204 38.29 -10.88 -7.67
CA SER A 204 38.42 -9.43 -7.93
C SER A 204 37.16 -8.78 -8.53
N SER A 205 35.98 -9.38 -8.38
CA SER A 205 34.73 -8.78 -8.86
C SER A 205 33.98 -8.08 -7.72
N ASN A 206 33.88 -6.75 -7.79
CA ASN A 206 32.91 -5.98 -6.97
C ASN A 206 31.51 -6.49 -7.29
N ALA A 207 30.86 -7.12 -6.33
CA ALA A 207 29.49 -7.56 -6.49
C ALA A 207 28.55 -6.43 -6.04
N THR A 208 27.36 -6.38 -6.63
CA THR A 208 26.37 -5.33 -6.36
C THR A 208 25.14 -5.95 -5.72
N ARG A 209 24.70 -5.41 -4.58
CA ARG A 209 23.39 -5.69 -4.00
C ARG A 209 22.42 -4.59 -4.39
N TYR A 210 21.15 -4.98 -4.56
CA TYR A 210 20.08 -4.06 -4.90
C TYR A 210 19.01 -4.09 -3.81
N TYR A 211 18.53 -2.94 -3.38
CA TYR A 211 17.54 -2.84 -2.31
C TYR A 211 16.34 -1.96 -2.70
N ASN A 212 15.15 -2.38 -2.30
CA ASN A 212 13.97 -1.51 -2.30
C ASN A 212 14.09 -0.54 -1.12
N THR A 213 14.22 0.76 -1.39
CA THR A 213 14.71 1.70 -0.38
C THR A 213 13.88 2.98 -0.33
N ASN A 214 13.45 3.35 0.87
CA ASN A 214 12.95 4.68 1.18
C ASN A 214 14.11 5.59 1.56
N VAL A 215 14.15 6.78 0.97
CA VAL A 215 15.09 7.85 1.31
C VAL A 215 14.28 9.07 1.74
N VAL A 216 14.73 9.72 2.81
CA VAL A 216 14.11 10.93 3.34
C VAL A 216 15.05 12.12 3.19
N PHE A 217 14.54 13.17 2.57
CA PHE A 217 15.22 14.47 2.49
C PHE A 217 14.62 15.45 3.48
N ASP A 218 15.48 16.23 4.16
CA ASP A 218 15.04 17.39 4.93
C ASP A 218 14.79 18.63 4.04
N ARG A 219 14.41 19.75 4.66
CA ARG A 219 14.17 21.03 3.95
C ARG A 219 15.40 21.62 3.27
N THR A 220 16.60 21.17 3.61
CA THR A 220 17.87 21.59 2.99
C THR A 220 18.27 20.68 1.82
N GLY A 221 17.55 19.57 1.63
CA GLY A 221 17.87 18.54 0.66
C GLY A 221 18.88 17.50 1.18
N LYS A 222 19.22 17.50 2.46
CA LYS A 222 20.11 16.51 3.10
C LYS A 222 19.38 15.18 3.26
N ILE A 223 20.08 14.07 3.04
CA ILE A 223 19.55 12.73 3.34
C ILE A 223 19.58 12.53 4.87
N ILE A 224 18.41 12.32 5.47
CA ILE A 224 18.26 12.16 6.93
C ILE A 224 17.75 10.77 7.36
N ALA A 225 17.22 9.99 6.41
CA ALA A 225 16.86 8.60 6.65
C ALA A 225 17.04 7.77 5.37
N ARG A 226 17.47 6.52 5.56
CA ARG A 226 17.57 5.48 4.52
C ARG A 226 17.05 4.19 5.11
N TYR A 227 15.93 3.70 4.59
CA TYR A 227 15.30 2.45 5.04
C TYR A 227 15.24 1.45 3.89
N ARG A 228 15.81 0.27 4.07
CA ARG A 228 15.74 -0.85 3.12
C ARG A 228 14.61 -1.78 3.53
N LYS A 229 13.72 -2.11 2.60
CA LYS A 229 12.55 -2.97 2.83
C LYS A 229 12.97 -4.32 3.41
N VAL A 230 12.34 -4.71 4.51
CA VAL A 230 12.66 -5.94 5.24
C VAL A 230 11.89 -7.11 4.65
N ASN A 231 10.58 -6.95 4.47
CA ASN A 231 9.68 -8.01 4.04
C ASN A 231 9.43 -7.90 2.54
N LEU A 232 10.23 -8.60 1.72
CA LEU A 232 10.10 -8.59 0.27
C LEU A 232 8.88 -9.40 -0.21
N TYR A 233 8.15 -8.88 -1.20
CA TYR A 233 6.94 -9.50 -1.75
C TYR A 233 7.13 -9.94 -3.21
N MET A 234 7.73 -11.12 -3.41
CA MET A 234 8.08 -11.66 -4.74
C MET A 234 9.04 -10.77 -5.54
N GLU A 235 9.83 -9.95 -4.85
CA GLU A 235 10.71 -8.94 -5.43
C GLU A 235 12.11 -9.51 -5.74
N LYS A 236 12.18 -10.58 -6.55
CA LYS A 236 13.42 -11.34 -6.85
C LYS A 236 14.59 -10.53 -7.42
N ARG A 237 14.35 -9.28 -7.80
CA ARG A 237 15.38 -8.35 -8.28
C ARG A 237 16.18 -7.74 -7.14
N TYR A 238 15.58 -7.64 -5.95
CA TYR A 238 16.21 -7.10 -4.76
C TYR A 238 16.80 -8.20 -3.88
N ASP A 239 17.85 -7.84 -3.17
CA ASP A 239 18.47 -8.64 -2.14
C ASP A 239 17.76 -8.38 -0.81
N PRO A 240 17.64 -9.41 0.04
CA PRO A 240 17.18 -9.21 1.40
C PRO A 240 18.22 -8.48 2.25
N VAL A 241 17.72 -7.79 3.27
CA VAL A 241 18.56 -7.21 4.31
C VAL A 241 19.02 -8.31 5.27
N GLU A 242 20.32 -8.36 5.57
CA GLU A 242 20.88 -9.35 6.51
C GLU A 242 20.49 -9.02 7.96
N THR A 243 20.41 -7.73 8.29
CA THR A 243 19.97 -7.24 9.59
C THR A 243 18.89 -6.18 9.36
N PRO A 244 17.65 -6.42 9.80
CA PRO A 244 16.57 -5.45 9.65
C PRO A 244 16.85 -4.15 10.41
N ASP A 245 16.90 -3.03 9.69
CA ASP A 245 16.97 -1.70 10.30
C ASP A 245 15.58 -1.21 10.74
N VAL A 246 15.52 -0.58 11.90
CA VAL A 246 14.34 0.14 12.39
C VAL A 246 14.66 1.64 12.30
N VAL A 247 14.14 2.30 11.27
CA VAL A 247 14.59 3.64 10.86
C VAL A 247 13.57 4.71 11.25
N THR A 248 14.06 5.73 11.93
CA THR A 248 13.33 6.95 12.28
C THR A 248 14.04 8.19 11.74
N PHE A 249 13.35 9.32 11.71
CA PHE A 249 13.93 10.62 11.38
C PHE A 249 13.22 11.76 12.10
N ASP A 250 14.02 12.71 12.58
CA ASP A 250 13.53 13.90 13.29
C ASP A 250 13.21 15.04 12.32
N THR A 251 12.26 15.88 12.73
CA THR A 251 11.81 17.03 11.95
C THR A 251 11.94 18.34 12.74
N ASP A 252 12.12 19.44 12.03
CA ASP A 252 12.22 20.79 12.60
C ASP A 252 10.92 21.28 13.24
N PHE A 253 9.80 20.62 12.94
CA PHE A 253 8.51 20.84 13.56
C PHE A 253 8.25 19.91 14.75
N GLY A 254 9.28 19.24 15.29
CA GLY A 254 9.20 18.53 16.57
C GLY A 254 8.37 17.25 16.53
N VAL A 255 8.42 16.53 15.41
CA VAL A 255 7.85 15.18 15.25
C VAL A 255 8.96 14.24 14.79
N THR A 256 9.06 13.08 15.43
CA THR A 256 9.91 11.97 14.97
C THR A 256 9.05 10.98 14.20
N PHE A 257 9.39 10.78 12.93
CA PHE A 257 8.68 9.83 12.08
C PHE A 257 9.39 8.48 12.02
N GLY A 258 8.62 7.41 11.93
CA GLY A 258 9.08 6.11 11.46
C GLY A 258 8.77 5.92 9.98
N THR A 259 9.52 5.08 9.28
CA THR A 259 9.19 4.70 7.90
C THR A 259 9.41 3.22 7.64
N PHE A 260 8.50 2.65 6.84
CA PHE A 260 8.59 1.28 6.31
C PHE A 260 7.81 1.17 5.00
N ILE A 261 7.95 0.05 4.29
CA ILE A 261 7.51 -0.07 2.90
C ILE A 261 6.52 -1.22 2.75
N CYS A 262 5.31 -0.89 2.29
CA CYS A 262 4.36 -1.85 1.73
C CYS A 262 4.13 -3.09 2.63
N PHE A 263 4.60 -4.25 2.17
CA PHE A 263 4.38 -5.53 2.81
C PHE A 263 4.86 -5.59 4.28
N ASP A 264 5.80 -4.73 4.69
CA ASP A 264 6.23 -4.55 6.07
C ASP A 264 5.08 -4.32 7.08
N ILE A 265 3.97 -3.70 6.65
CA ILE A 265 2.81 -3.40 7.51
C ILE A 265 2.17 -4.67 8.12
N LEU A 266 2.38 -5.84 7.50
CA LEU A 266 1.79 -7.12 7.91
C LEU A 266 2.68 -7.96 8.84
N PHE A 267 3.84 -7.41 9.26
CA PHE A 267 4.86 -8.10 10.04
C PHE A 267 5.31 -7.27 11.24
N PRO A 268 5.86 -7.91 12.29
CA PRO A 268 6.29 -7.18 13.48
C PRO A 268 7.49 -6.27 13.20
N VAL A 269 8.41 -6.70 12.33
CA VAL A 269 9.64 -5.96 12.03
C VAL A 269 9.54 -5.35 10.63
N PRO A 270 9.75 -4.02 10.47
CA PRO A 270 10.01 -3.03 11.54
C PRO A 270 8.72 -2.42 12.14
N ALA A 271 7.54 -2.71 11.58
CA ALA A 271 6.34 -1.91 11.80
C ALA A 271 5.92 -1.80 13.29
N LEU A 272 5.89 -2.91 14.03
CA LEU A 272 5.57 -2.91 15.46
C LEU A 272 6.78 -2.55 16.34
N ASN A 273 8.00 -2.73 15.85
CA ASN A 273 9.19 -2.24 16.56
C ASN A 273 9.16 -0.70 16.66
N LEU A 274 8.77 -0.02 15.58
CA LEU A 274 8.61 1.45 15.58
C LEU A 274 7.57 1.90 16.61
N THR A 275 6.37 1.33 16.58
CA THR A 275 5.26 1.80 17.42
C THR A 275 5.35 1.31 18.86
N ARG A 276 5.64 0.02 19.09
CA ARG A 276 5.56 -0.61 20.41
C ARG A 276 6.87 -0.57 21.18
N MET A 277 8.03 -0.60 20.52
CA MET A 277 9.33 -0.55 21.19
C MET A 277 9.93 0.85 21.23
N GLN A 278 9.83 1.60 20.14
CA GLN A 278 10.38 2.97 20.07
C GLN A 278 9.35 4.06 20.38
N GLY A 279 8.06 3.71 20.48
CA GLY A 279 7.01 4.67 20.85
C GLY A 279 6.68 5.69 19.75
N ILE A 280 7.05 5.42 18.50
CA ILE A 280 6.83 6.33 17.38
C ILE A 280 5.34 6.49 17.10
N THR A 281 4.88 7.75 17.03
CA THR A 281 3.48 8.11 16.85
C THR A 281 3.11 8.54 15.43
N ASP A 282 4.10 8.70 14.54
CA ASP A 282 3.91 9.25 13.20
C ASP A 282 4.68 8.40 12.18
N ILE A 283 3.97 7.87 11.18
CA ILE A 283 4.51 6.93 10.20
C ILE A 283 4.39 7.49 8.78
N ALA A 284 5.50 7.51 8.04
CA ALA A 284 5.54 7.76 6.61
C ALA A 284 5.67 6.43 5.84
N TYR A 285 4.67 6.13 5.01
CA TYR A 285 4.52 4.81 4.41
C TYR A 285 4.35 4.88 2.88
N SER A 286 5.28 4.25 2.18
CA SER A 286 5.28 4.12 0.72
C SER A 286 4.79 2.72 0.34
N THR A 287 3.85 2.62 -0.61
CA THR A 287 3.32 1.30 -1.00
C THR A 287 2.93 1.19 -2.47
N ALA A 288 3.15 0.02 -3.05
CA ALA A 288 2.58 -0.43 -4.32
C ALA A 288 1.75 -1.68 -4.07
N TRP A 289 0.67 -1.46 -3.35
CA TRP A 289 -0.27 -2.48 -2.90
C TRP A 289 -1.08 -3.03 -4.07
N PHE A 290 -1.34 -4.32 -4.15
CA PHE A 290 -2.42 -4.88 -4.99
C PHE A 290 -3.72 -4.78 -4.18
N SER A 291 -4.95 -4.86 -4.69
CA SER A 291 -6.15 -4.76 -3.79
C SER A 291 -7.05 -5.96 -3.95
N GLU A 292 -7.60 -6.45 -2.83
CA GLU A 292 -8.61 -7.51 -2.82
C GLU A 292 -9.65 -7.29 -1.73
N THR A 293 -10.80 -7.93 -1.93
CA THR A 293 -11.96 -7.81 -1.04
C THR A 293 -12.44 -9.16 -0.55
N PRO A 294 -13.06 -9.19 0.64
CA PRO A 294 -13.08 -8.22 1.74
C PRO A 294 -11.85 -8.34 2.64
N PHE A 295 -11.11 -9.45 2.59
CA PHE A 295 -10.06 -9.76 3.55
C PHE A 295 -8.88 -10.54 2.96
N LEU A 296 -7.90 -9.89 2.34
CA LEU A 296 -6.51 -10.40 2.34
C LEU A 296 -6.21 -11.85 1.84
N THR A 297 -6.96 -12.53 0.98
CA THR A 297 -6.46 -13.78 0.34
C THR A 297 -6.86 -14.07 -1.10
N GLY A 298 -6.00 -13.81 -2.08
CA GLY A 298 -6.29 -14.21 -3.45
C GLY A 298 -6.11 -15.71 -3.67
N LYS A 299 -7.06 -16.34 -4.39
CA LYS A 299 -6.91 -17.70 -4.96
C LYS A 299 -5.70 -17.85 -5.91
N TYR A 300 -5.09 -16.75 -6.35
CA TYR A 300 -3.93 -16.74 -7.25
C TYR A 300 -2.70 -16.09 -6.60
N ASN A 301 -2.09 -16.70 -5.58
CA ASN A 301 -0.73 -16.37 -5.08
C ASN A 301 -0.39 -14.87 -5.00
N ILE A 302 -1.40 -14.02 -4.74
CA ILE A 302 -1.29 -12.58 -4.63
C ILE A 302 -2.28 -12.21 -3.53
N ILE A 303 -1.77 -11.93 -2.34
CA ILE A 303 -2.47 -11.32 -1.20
C ILE A 303 -2.93 -9.95 -1.64
N SER A 304 -4.09 -9.46 -1.21
CA SER A 304 -4.23 -8.06 -0.75
C SER A 304 -5.52 -7.71 -0.01
N ASN A 305 -5.46 -6.85 1.00
CA ASN A 305 -6.65 -6.10 1.45
C ASN A 305 -6.88 -4.95 0.48
N ARG A 306 -7.91 -4.14 0.70
CA ARG A 306 -7.81 -2.76 0.22
C ARG A 306 -6.74 -2.03 1.02
N SER A 307 -5.84 -1.36 0.31
CA SER A 307 -4.76 -0.58 0.89
C SER A 307 -5.26 0.41 1.95
N VAL A 308 -6.33 1.17 1.66
CA VAL A 308 -6.93 2.13 2.61
C VAL A 308 -7.51 1.43 3.85
N GLN A 309 -8.10 0.26 3.70
CA GLN A 309 -8.68 -0.51 4.80
C GLN A 309 -7.60 -1.07 5.73
N THR A 310 -6.53 -1.66 5.19
CA THR A 310 -5.39 -2.09 6.03
C THR A 310 -4.68 -0.91 6.66
N GLN A 311 -4.38 0.15 5.89
CA GLN A 311 -3.64 1.31 6.42
C GLN A 311 -4.41 2.00 7.55
N SER A 312 -5.72 2.23 7.38
CA SER A 312 -6.57 2.79 8.44
C SER A 312 -6.73 1.86 9.64
N GLY A 313 -6.97 0.56 9.42
CA GLY A 313 -7.10 -0.42 10.49
C GLY A 313 -5.81 -0.59 11.30
N TRP A 314 -4.65 -0.57 10.64
CA TRP A 314 -3.34 -0.64 11.27
C TRP A 314 -3.04 0.65 12.06
N SER A 315 -3.24 1.81 11.45
CA SER A 315 -3.10 3.11 12.10
C SER A 315 -3.99 3.20 13.35
N PHE A 316 -5.24 2.74 13.26
CA PHE A 316 -6.17 2.71 14.38
C PHE A 316 -5.69 1.77 15.50
N ALA A 317 -5.24 0.57 15.16
CA ALA A 317 -4.80 -0.43 16.13
C ALA A 317 -3.54 0.02 16.91
N GLU A 318 -2.57 0.61 16.22
CA GLU A 318 -1.34 1.12 16.85
C GLU A 318 -1.46 2.57 17.37
N ASP A 319 -2.60 3.22 17.10
CA ASP A 319 -2.92 4.60 17.47
C ASP A 319 -1.87 5.64 17.01
N VAL A 320 -1.49 5.57 15.74
CA VAL A 320 -0.47 6.44 15.15
C VAL A 320 -1.02 7.27 13.99
N ASN A 321 -0.50 8.48 13.83
CA ASN A 321 -0.65 9.22 12.59
C ASN A 321 0.05 8.45 11.46
N PHE A 322 -0.61 8.30 10.32
CA PHE A 322 -0.11 7.45 9.25
C PHE A 322 -0.35 8.11 7.89
N LEU A 323 0.73 8.36 7.16
CA LEU A 323 0.75 9.01 5.85
C LEU A 323 1.07 7.95 4.79
N GLY A 324 0.02 7.37 4.22
CA GLY A 324 0.11 6.29 3.24
C GLY A 324 0.01 6.78 1.80
N SER A 325 1.06 6.53 1.01
CA SER A 325 1.14 6.89 -0.41
C SER A 325 1.18 5.66 -1.29
N GLY A 326 0.10 5.45 -2.06
CA GLY A 326 -0.14 4.24 -2.84
C GLY A 326 0.09 4.40 -4.34
N TYR A 327 0.72 3.40 -4.96
CA TYR A 327 0.95 3.37 -6.41
C TYR A 327 -0.37 3.22 -7.16
N HIS A 328 -0.57 4.04 -8.20
CA HIS A 328 -1.84 4.09 -8.94
C HIS A 328 -1.78 3.25 -10.23
N ARG A 329 -2.29 2.02 -10.19
CA ARG A 329 -2.42 1.14 -11.36
C ARG A 329 -3.65 0.24 -11.23
N LEU A 330 -4.76 0.75 -11.75
CA LEU A 330 -6.08 0.10 -11.65
C LEU A 330 -6.12 -1.30 -12.27
N GLN A 331 -5.44 -1.49 -13.41
CA GLN A 331 -5.33 -2.78 -14.09
C GLN A 331 -4.64 -3.86 -13.26
N GLY A 332 -3.84 -3.47 -12.26
CA GLY A 332 -3.19 -4.38 -11.32
C GLY A 332 -3.85 -4.39 -9.94
N GLY A 333 -5.02 -3.77 -9.76
CA GLY A 333 -5.63 -3.61 -8.44
C GLY A 333 -4.89 -2.64 -7.52
N SER A 334 -3.88 -1.92 -8.01
CA SER A 334 -3.11 -0.98 -7.21
C SER A 334 -3.75 0.40 -7.16
N GLY A 335 -3.91 0.91 -5.95
CA GLY A 335 -4.45 2.23 -5.67
C GLY A 335 -4.63 2.39 -4.17
N GLY A 336 -5.20 3.52 -3.77
CA GLY A 336 -5.50 3.80 -2.37
C GLY A 336 -4.36 4.50 -1.65
N SER A 337 -4.61 5.75 -1.28
CA SER A 337 -3.73 6.57 -0.45
C SER A 337 -4.57 7.21 0.65
N GLY A 338 -3.95 7.57 1.77
CA GLY A 338 -4.66 8.25 2.84
C GLY A 338 -3.79 8.80 3.95
N ILE A 339 -4.41 9.68 4.73
CA ILE A 339 -3.89 10.31 5.93
C ILE A 339 -4.84 9.91 7.07
N TYR A 340 -4.29 9.18 8.03
CA TYR A 340 -5.01 8.57 9.15
C TYR A 340 -4.46 9.11 10.46
N LEU A 341 -5.31 9.35 11.45
CA LEU A 341 -4.96 9.95 12.75
C LEU A 341 -5.02 8.94 13.90
N GLY A 342 -4.71 7.68 13.61
CA GLY A 342 -4.82 6.61 14.57
C GLY A 342 -6.27 6.39 15.01
N ARG A 343 -6.51 6.45 16.32
CA ARG A 343 -7.85 6.29 16.89
C ARG A 343 -8.84 7.38 16.49
N ASP A 344 -8.37 8.56 16.09
CA ASP A 344 -9.24 9.65 15.61
C ASP A 344 -9.80 9.41 14.20
N GLY A 345 -9.35 8.35 13.50
CA GLY A 345 -9.93 7.89 12.25
C GLY A 345 -9.24 8.43 10.99
N ILE A 346 -9.99 8.47 9.90
CA ILE A 346 -9.53 8.87 8.57
C ILE A 346 -9.81 10.35 8.37
N VAL A 347 -8.78 11.13 8.02
CA VAL A 347 -8.95 12.57 7.69
C VAL A 347 -9.09 12.78 6.20
N ASN A 348 -8.34 12.03 5.40
CA ASN A 348 -8.42 12.13 3.96
C ASN A 348 -7.95 10.82 3.35
N ALA A 349 -8.76 10.18 2.53
CA ALA A 349 -8.36 8.98 1.80
C ALA A 349 -8.99 8.97 0.42
N THR A 350 -8.28 8.39 -0.54
CA THR A 350 -8.79 8.23 -1.90
C THR A 350 -8.53 6.83 -2.39
N PHE A 351 -9.56 6.24 -3.00
CA PHE A 351 -9.47 5.02 -3.79
C PHE A 351 -10.29 5.23 -5.06
N SER A 352 -9.74 6.00 -6.00
CA SER A 352 -10.48 6.48 -7.17
C SER A 352 -9.83 6.04 -8.48
N ARG A 353 -10.47 6.35 -9.63
CA ARG A 353 -9.88 6.11 -10.95
C ARG A 353 -8.74 7.07 -11.29
N ASN A 354 -8.67 8.22 -10.62
CA ASN A 354 -7.70 9.26 -10.90
C ASN A 354 -6.58 9.24 -9.85
N SER A 355 -5.36 9.54 -10.29
CA SER A 355 -4.28 9.90 -9.38
C SER A 355 -4.53 11.29 -8.81
N GLY A 356 -3.99 11.57 -7.62
CA GLY A 356 -4.21 12.85 -6.96
C GLY A 356 -3.24 13.10 -5.81
N LEU A 357 -3.26 14.34 -5.32
CA LEU A 357 -2.52 14.79 -4.15
C LEU A 357 -3.49 14.95 -2.97
N LEU A 358 -3.19 14.31 -1.85
CA LEU A 358 -3.93 14.49 -0.60
C LEU A 358 -3.16 15.43 0.32
N ILE A 359 -3.86 16.42 0.88
CA ILE A 359 -3.28 17.40 1.80
C ILE A 359 -4.20 17.52 3.00
N SER A 360 -3.64 17.46 4.20
CA SER A 360 -4.38 17.61 5.45
C SER A 360 -3.47 18.14 6.56
N ARG A 361 -4.05 18.79 7.56
CA ARG A 361 -3.33 19.13 8.79
C ARG A 361 -3.37 17.91 9.71
N VAL A 362 -2.20 17.48 10.17
CA VAL A 362 -2.05 16.35 11.08
C VAL A 362 -1.69 16.92 12.46
N PRO A 363 -2.45 16.60 13.53
CA PRO A 363 -2.09 16.99 14.88
C PRO A 363 -0.81 16.26 15.32
N LYS A 364 0.10 16.97 15.98
CA LYS A 364 1.26 16.33 16.61
C LYS A 364 0.74 15.55 17.82
N LYS A 365 0.94 14.23 17.84
CA LYS A 365 0.67 13.43 19.02
C LYS A 365 1.77 13.75 20.04
N SER A 366 1.41 14.21 21.24
CA SER A 366 2.38 14.46 22.30
C SER A 366 2.81 13.13 22.93
N ASP A 367 4.10 13.00 23.25
CA ASP A 367 4.69 11.89 24.04
C ASP A 367 4.05 11.68 25.41
N SER A 368 3.08 12.51 25.80
CA SER A 368 2.23 12.32 26.96
C SER A 368 1.25 11.15 26.77
N ARG A 369 1.76 9.97 26.41
CA ARG A 369 1.60 8.85 27.34
C ARG A 369 2.43 9.20 28.56
N GLU A 370 1.95 10.13 29.38
CA GLU A 370 2.17 9.97 30.81
C GLU A 370 1.65 8.56 31.08
N ILE A 371 2.57 7.62 31.23
CA ILE A 371 2.37 6.52 32.15
C ILE A 371 2.21 7.23 33.49
N GLN A 372 1.03 7.78 33.73
CA GLN A 372 0.54 7.81 35.07
C GLN A 372 0.63 6.34 35.48
N ARG A 373 1.58 6.05 36.35
CA ARG A 373 1.59 4.83 37.16
C ARG A 373 0.39 4.88 38.10
N GLU A 374 -0.79 5.11 37.55
CA GLU A 374 -2.01 4.61 38.11
C GLU A 374 -2.05 3.15 37.67
N THR A 375 -1.99 2.26 38.67
CA THR A 375 -2.49 0.88 38.58
C THR A 375 -3.55 0.73 37.49
N PRO A 376 -3.52 -0.34 36.67
CA PRO A 376 -4.39 -0.50 35.51
C PRO A 376 -5.84 -0.24 35.90
N LYS A 377 -6.32 0.98 35.65
CA LYS A 377 -7.73 1.32 35.75
C LYS A 377 -8.38 0.61 34.56
N GLU A 378 -9.49 -0.07 34.81
CA GLU A 378 -10.40 -0.60 33.79
C GLU A 378 -10.75 0.52 32.80
N GLY A 379 -9.93 0.67 31.76
CA GLY A 379 -10.06 1.71 30.76
C GLY A 379 -10.91 1.19 29.63
N VAL A 380 -12.18 1.60 29.57
CA VAL A 380 -13.02 1.40 28.40
C VAL A 380 -12.70 2.51 27.41
N TYR A 381 -11.92 2.21 26.37
CA TYR A 381 -11.70 3.14 25.26
C TYR A 381 -12.90 3.03 24.29
N VAL A 382 -13.89 3.93 24.41
CA VAL A 382 -14.98 4.05 23.43
C VAL A 382 -14.69 5.24 22.52
N ILE A 383 -14.40 4.98 21.25
CA ILE A 383 -14.15 6.05 20.28
C ILE A 383 -15.26 6.04 19.25
N THR A 384 -15.93 7.19 19.10
CA THR A 384 -16.97 7.42 18.11
C THR A 384 -16.37 8.19 16.95
N SER A 385 -16.41 7.61 15.76
CA SER A 385 -15.84 8.20 14.55
C SER A 385 -16.83 9.17 13.88
N LYS A 386 -16.32 10.22 13.20
CA LYS A 386 -17.12 11.32 12.61
C LYS A 386 -17.48 11.05 11.15
N GLU A 387 -18.64 11.59 10.74
CA GLU A 387 -19.25 11.34 9.42
C GLU A 387 -18.54 12.04 8.26
N GLU A 388 -18.45 11.34 7.12
CA GLU A 388 -18.19 11.94 5.81
C GLU A 388 -19.15 11.37 4.74
N SER A 389 -19.42 12.20 3.73
CA SER A 389 -20.46 12.00 2.72
C SER A 389 -19.93 11.72 1.32
N LYS A 390 -20.64 10.85 0.58
CA LYS A 390 -20.66 10.60 -0.89
C LYS A 390 -19.51 9.74 -1.42
N GLU A 391 -19.65 8.89 -2.45
CA GLU A 391 -20.51 8.83 -3.63
C GLU A 391 -20.83 7.35 -3.98
N LYS A 392 -22.06 7.02 -4.42
CA LYS A 392 -22.50 5.64 -4.70
C LYS A 392 -21.98 5.16 -6.07
N GLY A 393 -21.28 4.02 -6.12
CA GLY A 393 -20.93 3.37 -7.38
C GLY A 393 -20.42 1.93 -7.18
N THR A 394 -20.68 1.05 -8.16
CA THR A 394 -20.16 -0.32 -8.21
C THR A 394 -18.68 -0.32 -8.63
N ALA A 395 -17.89 -1.25 -8.09
CA ALA A 395 -16.44 -1.29 -8.23
C ALA A 395 -15.93 -2.00 -9.50
N ASP A 396 -16.71 -2.00 -10.60
CA ASP A 396 -16.45 -2.78 -11.82
C ASP A 396 -15.20 -2.34 -12.62
N TRP A 397 -14.54 -1.28 -12.17
CA TRP A 397 -13.42 -0.64 -12.84
C TRP A 397 -12.05 -1.05 -12.33
N ILE A 398 -12.00 -1.90 -11.32
CA ILE A 398 -10.77 -2.39 -10.72
C ILE A 398 -10.81 -3.91 -10.63
N GLN A 399 -9.70 -4.56 -10.94
CA GLN A 399 -9.55 -5.99 -10.72
C GLN A 399 -9.38 -6.25 -9.22
N LEU A 400 -10.33 -7.00 -8.64
CA LEU A 400 -10.30 -7.45 -7.26
C LEU A 400 -10.04 -8.96 -7.23
N LEU A 401 -9.16 -9.40 -6.34
CA LEU A 401 -9.00 -10.83 -6.03
C LEU A 401 -10.00 -11.23 -4.94
N HIS A 402 -10.19 -12.55 -4.79
CA HIS A 402 -11.13 -13.14 -3.84
C HIS A 402 -10.54 -14.31 -3.06
N ASP A 403 -10.89 -14.35 -1.78
CA ASP A 403 -10.66 -15.42 -0.82
C ASP A 403 -11.30 -16.75 -1.18
N ASN A 404 -10.59 -17.81 -0.79
CA ASN A 404 -11.21 -19.12 -0.64
C ASN A 404 -11.77 -19.28 0.79
N TYR A 405 -13.03 -18.92 0.94
CA TYR A 405 -13.77 -18.99 2.20
C TYR A 405 -14.18 -20.42 2.62
N THR A 406 -13.88 -21.48 1.86
CA THR A 406 -14.28 -22.85 2.23
C THR A 406 -13.64 -23.36 3.51
N SER A 407 -12.53 -22.76 3.91
CA SER A 407 -11.83 -23.08 5.16
C SER A 407 -12.36 -22.32 6.37
N PHE A 408 -13.39 -21.49 6.19
CA PHE A 408 -13.99 -20.65 7.22
C PHE A 408 -15.18 -21.37 7.83
N GLU A 409 -15.32 -21.24 9.15
CA GLU A 409 -16.61 -21.51 9.76
C GLU A 409 -17.55 -20.36 9.40
N SER A 410 -18.75 -20.64 8.87
CA SER A 410 -19.65 -19.58 8.43
C SER A 410 -21.12 -19.93 8.59
N VAL A 411 -21.89 -18.95 9.06
CA VAL A 411 -23.35 -19.04 9.18
C VAL A 411 -23.99 -17.98 8.30
N ARG A 412 -25.01 -18.40 7.54
CA ARG A 412 -25.82 -17.49 6.74
C ARG A 412 -26.77 -16.70 7.65
N LEU A 413 -26.83 -15.39 7.46
CA LEU A 413 -27.82 -14.53 8.11
C LEU A 413 -29.13 -14.60 7.30
N GLY A 414 -30.25 -14.93 7.96
CA GLY A 414 -31.57 -14.96 7.33
C GLY A 414 -32.19 -13.56 7.18
N ASP A 415 -33.41 -13.52 6.61
CA ASP A 415 -34.16 -12.28 6.37
C ASP A 415 -34.76 -11.70 7.66
N ASN A 416 -34.59 -10.38 7.90
CA ASN A 416 -35.14 -9.68 9.08
C ASN A 416 -34.78 -10.37 10.42
N VAL A 417 -33.53 -10.80 10.56
CA VAL A 417 -33.09 -11.64 11.68
C VAL A 417 -32.41 -10.82 12.77
N SER A 418 -32.76 -11.13 14.01
CA SER A 418 -31.89 -10.92 15.17
C SER A 418 -31.00 -12.17 15.31
N PHE A 419 -29.70 -12.01 15.15
CA PHE A 419 -28.73 -13.10 15.27
C PHE A 419 -27.80 -12.82 16.45
N THR A 420 -27.87 -13.70 17.44
CA THR A 420 -27.02 -13.67 18.63
C THR A 420 -26.44 -15.06 18.82
N ASP A 421 -25.18 -15.25 18.47
CA ASP A 421 -24.53 -16.55 18.56
C ASP A 421 -23.01 -16.42 18.66
N THR A 422 -22.36 -17.45 19.19
CA THR A 422 -20.90 -17.56 19.25
C THR A 422 -20.44 -18.54 18.18
N LEU A 423 -19.67 -18.02 17.22
CA LEU A 423 -19.06 -18.86 16.19
C LEU A 423 -17.59 -19.11 16.51
N CYS A 424 -17.17 -20.37 16.34
CA CYS A 424 -15.82 -20.80 16.63
C CYS A 424 -15.19 -21.50 15.44
N HIS A 425 -13.94 -21.16 15.15
CA HIS A 425 -13.10 -21.97 14.26
C HIS A 425 -11.83 -22.36 15.04
N ARG A 426 -11.67 -23.66 15.26
CA ARG A 426 -10.64 -24.22 16.14
C ARG A 426 -10.72 -23.59 17.55
N LYS A 427 -9.63 -23.02 18.07
CA LYS A 427 -9.57 -22.40 19.41
C LYS A 427 -9.90 -20.91 19.43
N PHE A 428 -10.44 -20.35 18.34
CA PHE A 428 -10.78 -18.93 18.24
C PHE A 428 -12.28 -18.80 18.06
N CYS A 429 -12.91 -18.02 18.93
CA CYS A 429 -14.35 -17.80 18.94
C CYS A 429 -14.65 -16.30 18.93
N CYS A 430 -15.74 -15.94 18.25
CA CYS A 430 -16.29 -14.59 18.28
C CYS A 430 -17.78 -14.62 18.56
N ASP A 431 -18.21 -13.70 19.42
CA ASP A 431 -19.60 -13.47 19.75
C ASP A 431 -20.17 -12.45 18.77
N PHE A 432 -21.25 -12.83 18.09
CA PHE A 432 -21.96 -11.97 17.17
C PHE A 432 -23.29 -11.58 17.79
N HIS A 433 -23.59 -10.29 17.79
CA HIS A 433 -24.89 -9.76 18.18
C HIS A 433 -25.33 -8.72 17.15
N LEU A 434 -26.27 -9.08 16.28
CA LEU A 434 -26.70 -8.23 15.17
C LEU A 434 -28.19 -8.31 14.93
N ARG A 435 -28.73 -7.24 14.35
CA ARG A 435 -30.13 -7.15 13.93
C ARG A 435 -30.23 -6.47 12.57
N THR A 436 -30.79 -7.18 11.60
CA THR A 436 -30.99 -6.69 10.23
C THR A 436 -32.44 -6.36 9.97
N ASN A 437 -32.66 -5.33 9.15
CA ASN A 437 -33.93 -5.03 8.51
C ASN A 437 -33.69 -4.98 7.00
N THR A 438 -34.48 -5.72 6.22
CA THR A 438 -34.43 -5.75 4.76
C THR A 438 -35.60 -4.97 4.21
N ILE A 439 -35.33 -3.99 3.34
CA ILE A 439 -36.39 -3.33 2.58
C ILE A 439 -36.80 -4.30 1.46
N VAL A 440 -37.91 -5.01 1.68
CA VAL A 440 -38.45 -5.99 0.73
C VAL A 440 -39.05 -5.22 -0.44
N ASP A 441 -38.32 -5.10 -1.53
CA ASP A 441 -38.93 -4.87 -2.83
C ASP A 441 -39.28 -6.25 -3.40
N THR A 442 -40.54 -6.45 -3.75
CA THR A 442 -41.21 -7.75 -4.00
C THR A 442 -40.67 -8.62 -5.14
N SER A 443 -39.45 -8.36 -5.64
CA SER A 443 -38.85 -9.06 -6.77
C SER A 443 -37.33 -9.29 -6.71
N SER A 444 -36.63 -8.98 -5.60
CA SER A 444 -35.18 -9.26 -5.50
C SER A 444 -34.79 -9.92 -4.18
N SER A 445 -34.19 -11.10 -4.34
CA SER A 445 -33.66 -12.12 -3.43
C SER A 445 -33.26 -11.76 -1.98
N SER A 446 -33.43 -12.77 -1.13
CA SER A 446 -32.86 -13.04 0.21
C SER A 446 -31.59 -12.30 0.64
N VAL A 447 -31.49 -12.00 1.94
CA VAL A 447 -30.27 -11.56 2.62
C VAL A 447 -29.12 -12.52 2.30
N ASN A 448 -28.08 -11.98 1.69
CA ASN A 448 -26.87 -12.71 1.30
C ASN A 448 -25.67 -12.26 2.15
N TYR A 449 -25.85 -12.18 3.46
CA TYR A 449 -24.76 -11.94 4.40
C TYR A 449 -24.37 -13.22 5.13
N ARG A 450 -23.10 -13.35 5.47
CA ARG A 450 -22.59 -14.43 6.33
C ARG A 450 -21.76 -13.87 7.46
N ALA A 451 -21.97 -14.41 8.65
CA ALA A 451 -21.01 -14.31 9.75
C ALA A 451 -19.94 -15.38 9.52
N VAL A 452 -18.66 -15.00 9.60
CA VAL A 452 -17.53 -15.89 9.33
C VAL A 452 -16.50 -15.82 10.45
N VAL A 453 -15.87 -16.95 10.75
CA VAL A 453 -14.76 -17.07 11.71
C VAL A 453 -13.66 -17.95 11.13
N PHE A 454 -12.41 -17.52 11.31
CA PHE A 454 -11.23 -18.23 10.85
C PHE A 454 -10.09 -18.13 11.86
N ASN A 455 -9.31 -19.21 11.92
CA ASN A 455 -8.10 -19.32 12.71
C ASN A 455 -7.19 -20.34 12.05
N GLY A 456 -6.13 -19.86 11.41
CA GLY A 456 -5.26 -20.71 10.63
C GLY A 456 -4.08 -19.95 10.06
N VAL A 457 -3.50 -20.53 9.03
CA VAL A 457 -2.40 -19.95 8.27
C VAL A 457 -2.92 -19.61 6.88
N ARG A 458 -2.51 -18.46 6.36
CA ARG A 458 -2.80 -18.00 5.01
C ARG A 458 -1.50 -17.85 4.23
N TYR A 459 -1.53 -18.15 2.94
CA TYR A 459 -0.37 -17.99 2.08
C TYR A 459 -0.27 -16.56 1.59
N TYR A 460 0.91 -16.02 1.80
CA TYR A 460 1.31 -14.69 1.46
C TYR A 460 2.17 -14.70 0.20
N GLY A 461 1.47 -14.76 -0.94
CA GLY A 461 2.10 -15.01 -2.23
C GLY A 461 2.78 -16.36 -2.25
N THR A 462 3.98 -16.43 -2.82
CA THR A 462 4.86 -17.62 -2.71
C THR A 462 5.91 -17.49 -1.60
N GLU A 463 5.91 -16.38 -0.85
CA GLU A 463 7.06 -16.00 -0.01
C GLU A 463 6.86 -16.39 1.46
N ALA A 464 5.64 -16.27 1.98
CA ALA A 464 5.37 -16.47 3.39
C ALA A 464 4.07 -17.24 3.67
N GLU A 465 4.04 -17.95 4.78
CA GLU A 465 2.86 -18.43 5.50
C GLU A 465 2.61 -17.44 6.64
N ALA A 466 1.37 -17.01 6.83
CA ALA A 466 0.99 -15.99 7.79
C ALA A 466 -0.14 -16.46 8.72
N GLY A 467 0.07 -16.38 10.03
CA GLY A 467 -0.96 -16.67 11.02
C GLY A 467 -2.09 -15.64 11.03
N VAL A 468 -3.33 -16.07 10.82
CA VAL A 468 -4.48 -15.18 10.80
C VAL A 468 -5.59 -15.71 11.69
N ARG A 469 -6.15 -14.82 12.51
CA ARG A 469 -7.44 -14.98 13.17
C ARG A 469 -8.38 -13.90 12.62
N LEU A 470 -9.60 -14.26 12.27
CA LEU A 470 -10.56 -13.30 11.71
C LEU A 470 -11.96 -13.66 12.14
N CYS A 471 -12.75 -12.66 12.49
CA CYS A 471 -14.19 -12.80 12.51
C CYS A 471 -14.88 -11.55 11.98
N ALA A 472 -15.92 -11.77 11.18
CA ALA A 472 -16.55 -10.70 10.44
C ALA A 472 -17.94 -11.06 9.94
N VAL A 473 -18.68 -10.04 9.56
CA VAL A 473 -19.84 -10.13 8.65
C VAL A 473 -19.38 -9.71 7.25
N ILE A 474 -19.69 -10.54 6.25
CA ILE A 474 -19.34 -10.30 4.84
C ILE A 474 -20.56 -10.36 3.94
N LEU A 475 -20.58 -9.47 2.95
CA LEU A 475 -21.55 -9.49 1.86
C LEU A 475 -21.23 -10.61 0.86
N CYS A 476 -22.27 -11.25 0.36
CA CYS A 476 -22.24 -12.27 -0.69
C CYS A 476 -23.26 -11.92 -1.77
N SER A 477 -22.96 -12.29 -3.03
CA SER A 477 -23.92 -12.04 -4.11
C SER A 477 -25.02 -13.11 -4.19
N ASN A 478 -24.81 -14.28 -3.56
CA ASN A 478 -25.83 -15.32 -3.41
C ASN A 478 -25.55 -16.19 -2.15
N ASP A 479 -26.33 -17.25 -1.99
CA ASP A 479 -26.27 -18.18 -0.84
C ASP A 479 -24.92 -18.91 -0.69
N SER A 480 -24.17 -19.01 -1.79
CA SER A 480 -22.91 -19.72 -1.84
C SER A 480 -21.80 -18.92 -1.17
N ILE A 481 -21.01 -19.58 -0.31
CA ILE A 481 -19.83 -19.00 0.33
C ILE A 481 -18.78 -18.53 -0.70
N TYR A 482 -18.77 -19.12 -1.90
CA TYR A 482 -17.88 -18.71 -3.00
C TYR A 482 -18.26 -17.36 -3.61
N SER A 483 -19.50 -16.92 -3.39
CA SER A 483 -20.00 -15.63 -3.87
C SER A 483 -19.72 -14.49 -2.90
N CYS A 484 -19.24 -14.84 -1.70
CA CYS A 484 -18.91 -13.87 -0.67
C CYS A 484 -17.68 -13.07 -1.07
N GLY A 485 -17.71 -11.80 -0.69
CA GLY A 485 -16.57 -10.91 -0.84
C GLY A 485 -16.47 -10.12 -2.13
N LEU A 486 -17.53 -10.15 -2.92
CA LEU A 486 -17.75 -9.21 -4.01
C LEU A 486 -18.24 -7.88 -3.46
N VAL A 487 -17.82 -6.78 -4.10
CA VAL A 487 -18.35 -5.46 -3.77
C VAL A 487 -19.63 -5.27 -4.55
N ASP A 488 -20.75 -5.32 -3.84
CA ASP A 488 -22.07 -5.11 -4.39
C ASP A 488 -22.88 -4.16 -3.51
N GLN A 489 -23.99 -3.65 -4.03
CA GLN A 489 -24.96 -2.90 -3.25
C GLN A 489 -25.88 -3.86 -2.48
N SER A 490 -26.38 -3.41 -1.33
CA SER A 490 -27.26 -4.23 -0.51
C SER A 490 -28.44 -3.46 0.05
N ASN A 491 -29.63 -4.04 -0.07
CA ASN A 491 -30.87 -3.51 0.52
C ASN A 491 -31.01 -3.85 2.01
N VAL A 492 -29.98 -4.45 2.61
CA VAL A 492 -29.96 -4.82 4.02
C VAL A 492 -29.42 -3.68 4.86
N THR A 493 -30.16 -3.33 5.90
CA THR A 493 -29.74 -2.35 6.90
C THR A 493 -29.47 -3.06 8.22
N PHE A 494 -28.26 -2.90 8.74
CA PHE A 494 -27.88 -3.33 10.09
C PHE A 494 -28.27 -2.25 11.09
N THR A 495 -29.29 -2.53 11.90
CA THR A 495 -29.74 -1.63 12.97
C THR A 495 -28.83 -1.70 14.21
N ASN A 496 -28.28 -2.88 14.46
CA ASN A 496 -27.25 -3.15 15.45
C ASN A 496 -26.32 -4.22 14.85
N LEU A 497 -25.02 -4.06 15.05
CA LEU A 497 -24.03 -5.08 14.75
C LEU A 497 -22.88 -4.91 15.73
N THR A 498 -22.64 -5.93 16.52
CA THR A 498 -21.56 -6.03 17.49
C THR A 498 -20.84 -7.36 17.30
N ILE A 499 -19.52 -7.31 17.24
CA ILE A 499 -18.64 -8.48 17.20
C ILE A 499 -17.67 -8.35 18.37
N ALA A 500 -17.62 -9.37 19.22
CA ALA A 500 -16.73 -9.41 20.38
C ALA A 500 -15.88 -10.67 20.39
N THR A 501 -14.68 -10.58 20.95
CA THR A 501 -13.79 -11.72 21.13
C THR A 501 -12.81 -11.48 22.28
N THR A 502 -12.15 -12.55 22.74
CA THR A 502 -11.23 -12.51 23.87
C THR A 502 -9.87 -13.04 23.45
N PHE A 503 -8.82 -12.26 23.74
CA PHE A 503 -7.44 -12.63 23.48
C PHE A 503 -6.68 -12.86 24.78
N HIS A 504 -5.88 -13.94 24.81
CA HIS A 504 -4.96 -14.25 25.91
C HIS A 504 -3.52 -13.79 25.60
N ASP A 505 -3.28 -13.45 24.34
CA ASP A 505 -1.99 -13.15 23.73
C ASP A 505 -1.98 -11.75 23.09
N TYR A 506 -2.86 -10.85 23.55
CA TYR A 506 -3.09 -9.53 22.94
C TYR A 506 -1.81 -8.69 22.69
N PRO A 507 -0.81 -8.67 23.59
CA PRO A 507 0.44 -7.93 23.34
C PRO A 507 1.25 -8.47 22.15
N GLN A 508 1.07 -9.75 21.80
CA GLN A 508 1.84 -10.46 20.77
C GLN A 508 1.17 -10.46 19.39
N ILE A 509 0.00 -9.85 19.26
CA ILE A 509 -0.82 -9.88 18.06
C ILE A 509 -1.06 -8.46 17.57
N LEU A 510 -1.54 -8.34 16.35
CA LEU A 510 -2.06 -7.09 15.82
C LEU A 510 -3.53 -7.30 15.44
N ALA A 511 -4.44 -6.71 16.20
CA ALA A 511 -5.89 -6.82 15.99
C ALA A 511 -6.44 -5.52 15.39
N MET A 512 -6.73 -5.54 14.10
CA MET A 512 -7.19 -4.37 13.34
C MET A 512 -8.71 -4.42 13.14
N PRO A 513 -9.43 -3.29 13.31
CA PRO A 513 -10.78 -3.19 12.78
C PRO A 513 -10.72 -3.29 11.26
N THR A 514 -11.68 -3.99 10.68
CA THR A 514 -11.79 -4.14 9.24
C THR A 514 -13.23 -3.88 8.82
N VAL A 515 -13.46 -2.70 8.27
CA VAL A 515 -14.77 -2.19 7.90
C VAL A 515 -14.73 -1.61 6.49
N LEU A 516 -15.76 -1.86 5.69
CA LEU A 516 -15.78 -1.45 4.29
C LEU A 516 -17.20 -1.22 3.78
N SER A 517 -17.36 -0.17 2.98
CA SER A 517 -18.54 0.12 2.18
C SER A 517 -18.29 -0.15 0.69
N PRO A 518 -19.32 -0.12 -0.17
CA PRO A 518 -19.17 -0.27 -1.61
C PRO A 518 -18.34 0.84 -2.27
N THR A 519 -18.13 1.97 -1.60
CA THR A 519 -17.25 3.06 -2.10
C THR A 519 -15.77 2.74 -1.92
N LEU A 520 -15.43 1.59 -1.33
CA LEU A 520 -14.07 1.08 -1.16
C LEU A 520 -13.24 1.89 -0.17
N ILE A 521 -13.90 2.77 0.59
CA ILE A 521 -13.34 3.56 1.67
C ILE A 521 -13.99 3.07 2.98
N PRO A 522 -13.20 2.81 4.04
CA PRO A 522 -13.75 2.44 5.34
C PRO A 522 -14.67 3.54 5.86
N PHE A 523 -15.89 3.17 6.24
CA PHE A 523 -16.79 4.10 6.91
C PHE A 523 -16.36 4.29 8.37
N GLN A 524 -16.83 5.38 8.96
CA GLN A 524 -16.34 5.94 10.23
C GLN A 524 -17.47 6.11 11.25
N HIS A 525 -18.35 5.12 11.41
CA HIS A 525 -19.43 5.22 12.41
C HIS A 525 -19.56 3.91 13.20
N TRP A 526 -18.50 3.60 13.91
CA TRP A 526 -18.35 2.42 14.74
C TRP A 526 -17.49 2.76 15.95
N THR A 527 -17.56 1.89 16.94
CA THR A 527 -16.78 1.93 18.17
C THR A 527 -15.93 0.68 18.27
N TYR A 528 -14.72 0.83 18.78
CA TYR A 528 -13.80 -0.26 19.05
C TYR A 528 -13.28 -0.09 20.46
N ALA A 529 -13.58 -1.07 21.32
CA ALA A 529 -13.24 -1.05 22.73
C ALA A 529 -12.38 -2.25 23.10
N GLU A 530 -11.27 -1.96 23.75
CA GLU A 530 -10.40 -2.95 24.39
C GLU A 530 -10.57 -2.84 25.90
N ARG A 531 -10.78 -3.96 26.57
CA ARG A 531 -10.89 -4.04 28.04
C ARG A 531 -9.97 -5.13 28.54
N ALA A 532 -8.88 -4.74 29.18
CA ALA A 532 -7.98 -5.67 29.84
C ALA A 532 -8.59 -6.15 31.16
N LYS A 533 -8.66 -7.47 31.35
CA LYS A 533 -9.08 -8.13 32.59
C LYS A 533 -8.05 -9.21 32.93
N GLY A 534 -7.06 -8.85 33.76
CA GLY A 534 -5.90 -9.69 34.05
C GLY A 534 -5.07 -9.95 32.79
N ALA A 535 -4.75 -11.21 32.51
CA ALA A 535 -4.02 -11.60 31.30
C ALA A 535 -4.88 -11.66 30.02
N ARG A 536 -6.17 -11.32 30.09
CA ARG A 536 -7.10 -11.39 28.95
C ARG A 536 -7.47 -9.99 28.50
N THR A 537 -7.58 -9.80 27.19
CA THR A 537 -8.13 -8.58 26.61
C THR A 537 -9.43 -8.92 25.91
N HIS A 538 -10.54 -8.35 26.37
CA HIS A 538 -11.83 -8.40 25.70
C HIS A 538 -11.90 -7.26 24.69
N LEU A 539 -12.14 -7.61 23.43
CA LEU A 539 -12.24 -6.67 22.33
C LEU A 539 -13.66 -6.67 21.79
N THR A 540 -14.22 -5.50 21.59
CA THR A 540 -15.57 -5.31 21.05
C THR A 540 -15.57 -4.28 19.95
N LEU A 541 -16.05 -4.66 18.77
CA LEU A 541 -16.30 -3.77 17.64
C LEU A 541 -17.82 -3.67 17.43
N ALA A 542 -18.38 -2.46 17.47
CA ALA A 542 -19.82 -2.24 17.37
C ALA A 542 -20.18 -1.05 16.48
N LEU A 543 -21.25 -1.15 15.70
CA LEU A 543 -21.80 -0.02 14.95
C LEU A 543 -22.34 1.05 15.91
N SER A 544 -22.07 2.32 15.59
CA SER A 544 -22.57 3.46 16.37
C SER A 544 -23.92 3.98 15.88
N LYS A 545 -24.27 3.66 14.62
CA LYS A 545 -25.53 4.03 13.98
C LYS A 545 -25.96 2.91 13.04
N SER A 546 -27.23 2.95 12.65
CA SER A 546 -27.76 2.03 11.65
C SER A 546 -27.04 2.24 10.31
N THR A 547 -26.63 1.15 9.67
CA THR A 547 -25.79 1.18 8.46
C THR A 547 -26.35 0.25 7.40
N ASN A 548 -26.53 0.76 6.19
CA ASN A 548 -26.84 -0.02 5.00
C ASN A 548 -25.57 -0.22 4.15
N ASP A 549 -25.68 -0.99 3.07
CA ASP A 549 -24.60 -1.12 2.08
C ASP A 549 -23.26 -1.47 2.75
N LEU A 550 -23.24 -2.51 3.59
CA LEU A 550 -22.04 -2.95 4.31
C LEU A 550 -21.35 -4.03 3.48
N VAL A 551 -20.11 -3.83 3.03
CA VAL A 551 -19.36 -4.90 2.35
C VAL A 551 -18.74 -5.81 3.38
N THR A 552 -18.12 -5.22 4.40
CA THR A 552 -17.62 -5.98 5.53
C THR A 552 -17.52 -5.21 6.82
N PHE A 553 -17.59 -5.93 7.93
CA PHE A 553 -17.41 -5.43 9.28
C PHE A 553 -16.89 -6.54 10.19
N GLY A 554 -15.70 -6.36 10.74
CA GLY A 554 -15.05 -7.41 11.51
C GLY A 554 -13.73 -7.00 12.13
N ILE A 555 -13.06 -7.99 12.71
CA ILE A 555 -11.76 -7.87 13.34
C ILE A 555 -10.79 -8.79 12.59
N TYR A 556 -9.73 -8.21 12.04
CA TYR A 556 -8.65 -8.93 11.39
C TYR A 556 -7.44 -8.98 12.31
N VAL A 557 -6.94 -10.17 12.61
CA VAL A 557 -5.84 -10.36 13.56
C VAL A 557 -4.67 -11.07 12.90
N ARG A 558 -3.48 -10.49 13.03
CA ARG A 558 -2.21 -11.15 12.74
C ARG A 558 -1.67 -11.87 13.97
N ASP A 559 -1.39 -13.14 13.77
CA ASP A 559 -0.81 -14.05 14.75
C ASP A 559 0.60 -14.42 14.29
N PHE A 560 1.58 -13.59 14.66
CA PHE A 560 2.95 -13.68 14.13
C PHE A 560 3.66 -14.97 14.56
N THR A 561 3.21 -15.66 15.61
CA THR A 561 3.85 -16.90 16.09
C THR A 561 3.67 -18.08 15.14
N LYS A 562 2.77 -17.96 14.15
CA LYS A 562 2.51 -18.98 13.14
C LYS A 562 3.13 -18.65 11.78
N ASP A 563 3.86 -17.54 11.67
CA ASP A 563 4.44 -17.12 10.41
C ASP A 563 5.62 -18.03 10.02
N LYS A 564 5.78 -18.28 8.72
CA LYS A 564 6.96 -18.97 8.16
C LYS A 564 7.36 -18.33 6.83
N TRP A 565 8.66 -18.30 6.54
CA TRP A 565 9.20 -17.80 5.27
C TRP A 565 9.72 -18.95 4.42
N HIS A 566 9.39 -18.95 3.12
CA HIS A 566 9.81 -20.00 2.18
C HIS A 566 11.10 -19.66 1.43
N THR A 567 11.44 -18.37 1.31
CA THR A 567 12.44 -17.86 0.35
C THR A 567 13.45 -16.88 0.95
N GLN A 568 13.39 -16.60 2.25
CA GLN A 568 14.37 -15.77 2.95
C GLN A 568 15.28 -16.63 3.84
N PRO A 569 16.60 -16.34 3.94
CA PRO A 569 17.46 -17.06 4.88
C PRO A 569 16.90 -16.88 6.30
N ALA A 570 16.87 -17.97 7.07
CA ALA A 570 16.42 -17.99 8.45
C ALA A 570 17.26 -17.02 9.31
N SER A 571 16.78 -15.80 9.47
CA SER A 571 17.36 -14.83 10.42
C SER A 571 16.25 -13.94 10.98
N SER A 572 15.34 -14.55 11.73
CA SER A 572 14.63 -13.89 12.84
C SER A 572 13.70 -14.90 13.52
N SER A 573 14.27 -15.72 14.40
CA SER A 573 13.48 -16.20 15.54
C SER A 573 13.14 -14.99 16.39
N PHE A 574 11.99 -14.37 16.12
CA PHE A 574 11.47 -13.27 16.91
C PHE A 574 10.81 -13.83 18.17
N THR A 575 11.33 -13.46 19.34
CA THR A 575 10.63 -13.63 20.62
C THR A 575 10.29 -12.22 21.09
N MET A 576 9.00 -11.88 21.18
CA MET A 576 8.62 -10.64 21.85
C MET A 576 9.12 -10.71 23.31
N PRO A 577 9.81 -9.69 23.83
CA PRO A 577 10.17 -9.71 25.23
C PRO A 577 8.90 -9.72 26.08
N LEU A 578 8.82 -10.66 27.02
CA LEU A 578 7.83 -10.62 28.09
C LEU A 578 8.00 -9.31 28.88
N PRO A 579 6.92 -8.71 29.38
CA PRO A 579 7.04 -7.56 30.27
C PRO A 579 7.87 -7.99 31.49
N VAL A 580 8.94 -7.23 31.77
CA VAL A 580 9.82 -7.45 32.91
C VAL A 580 8.97 -7.32 34.18
N SER A 581 8.68 -8.46 34.81
CA SER A 581 8.13 -8.48 36.17
C SER A 581 9.24 -8.03 37.10
N SER A 582 9.16 -6.79 37.58
CA SER A 582 9.99 -6.36 38.70
C SER A 582 9.52 -7.13 39.93
N PHE A 583 10.31 -8.11 40.36
CA PHE A 583 10.20 -8.71 41.68
C PHE A 583 10.49 -7.63 42.72
N SER A 584 9.45 -7.01 43.25
CA SER A 584 9.53 -6.29 44.52
C SER A 584 9.43 -7.33 45.64
N SER A 585 10.57 -7.65 46.26
CA SER A 585 10.62 -8.40 47.51
C SER A 585 9.97 -7.58 48.61
N SER A 586 8.77 -7.99 49.04
CA SER A 586 8.14 -7.53 50.26
C SER A 586 8.72 -8.31 51.44
N SER A 587 9.63 -7.71 52.20
CA SER A 587 10.01 -8.19 53.53
C SER A 587 9.04 -7.62 54.56
N SER A 588 8.24 -8.50 55.15
CA SER A 588 7.44 -8.23 56.35
C SER A 588 8.32 -8.30 57.61
N SER A 589 7.93 -7.46 58.57
CA SER A 589 8.51 -7.21 59.88
C SER A 589 8.61 -8.43 60.81
N SER A 590 9.71 -8.54 61.57
CA SER A 590 9.67 -8.95 62.98
C SER A 590 10.90 -8.48 63.76
N SER A 591 10.66 -8.13 65.01
CA SER A 591 11.50 -7.48 66.02
C SER A 591 12.52 -8.41 66.70
N SER A 592 13.72 -7.91 67.05
CA SER A 592 14.33 -8.04 68.40
C SER A 592 15.73 -7.41 68.51
N SER A 593 15.84 -6.54 69.53
CA SER A 593 16.97 -6.21 70.44
C SER A 593 18.46 -6.44 70.08
N SER A 594 19.22 -5.37 70.38
CA SER A 594 20.47 -5.29 71.18
C SER A 594 21.82 -4.95 70.51
N SER A 595 22.39 -3.85 71.02
CA SER A 595 23.79 -3.52 71.31
C SER A 595 24.86 -3.32 70.21
N SER A 596 25.40 -2.09 70.26
CA SER A 596 26.81 -1.67 70.27
C SER A 596 27.71 -1.69 69.01
N SER A 597 28.15 -0.47 68.71
CA SER A 597 29.54 0.00 68.43
C SER A 597 30.24 -0.23 67.08
N SER A 598 30.81 0.91 66.64
CA SER A 598 32.13 1.13 66.02
C SER A 598 32.32 0.89 64.51
N SER A 599 32.50 2.02 63.82
CA SER A 599 33.59 2.37 62.87
C SER A 599 34.09 1.34 61.86
N SER A 600 34.06 1.71 60.58
CA SER A 600 35.26 2.00 59.76
C SER A 600 34.93 1.99 58.26
N SER A 601 35.30 3.09 57.56
CA SER A 601 35.48 3.14 56.10
C SER A 601 36.50 2.10 55.62
N PRO A 602 36.55 1.68 54.34
CA PRO A 602 37.30 2.42 53.29
C PRO A 602 36.76 2.15 51.85
N PRO A 603 37.53 2.31 50.75
CA PRO A 603 37.80 3.57 50.06
C PRO A 603 37.35 3.59 48.58
N LEU A 604 37.52 4.75 47.95
CA LEU A 604 37.47 4.98 46.50
C LEU A 604 38.35 4.01 45.71
N LEU A 605 37.85 3.58 44.54
CA LEU A 605 38.69 3.18 43.42
C LEU A 605 38.16 3.76 42.10
N THR A 606 39.12 4.37 41.42
CA THR A 606 39.15 5.08 40.17
C THR A 606 38.74 4.25 38.94
N ALA A 607 38.13 4.95 37.99
CA ALA A 607 37.85 4.54 36.63
C ALA A 607 39.12 4.29 35.80
N PHE A 608 39.06 3.34 34.86
CA PHE A 608 39.43 3.45 33.43
C PHE A 608 39.19 2.11 32.69
N PRO A 609 39.18 2.07 31.34
CA PRO A 609 38.16 1.38 30.54
C PRO A 609 38.70 0.11 29.87
N PHE A 610 37.81 -0.78 29.39
CA PHE A 610 38.22 -1.87 28.49
C PHE A 610 37.24 -2.08 27.34
N PHE A 611 37.85 -2.20 26.16
CA PHE A 611 37.31 -2.49 24.83
C PHE A 611 36.48 -3.79 24.74
N PRO A 612 35.68 -3.95 23.67
CA PRO A 612 34.67 -4.99 23.55
C PRO A 612 35.26 -6.34 23.13
N ARG A 613 34.83 -7.41 23.78
CA ARG A 613 35.08 -8.79 23.33
C ARG A 613 33.90 -9.31 22.52
N LEU A 614 34.20 -9.57 21.25
CA LEU A 614 33.63 -10.60 20.39
C LEU A 614 33.12 -11.82 21.18
N TYR A 615 31.88 -12.22 20.91
CA TYR A 615 31.48 -13.62 21.05
C TYR A 615 30.73 -14.10 19.80
N LYS A 616 31.40 -15.02 19.10
CA LYS A 616 30.80 -16.00 18.19
C LYS A 616 30.02 -17.02 19.04
N LYS A 617 28.73 -17.17 18.79
CA LYS A 617 28.10 -18.41 18.31
C LYS A 617 26.63 -18.18 18.03
#